data_AF-A0A252EGZ6-F1
#
_entry.id   AF-A0A252EGZ6-F1
#
_cell.length_a   1.000
_cell.length_b   1.000
_cell.length_c   1.000
_cell.angle_alpha   90.00
_cell.angle_beta   90.00
_cell.angle_gamma   90.00
#
_symmetry.space_group_name_H-M   'P 1'
#
loop_
_entity.id
_entity.type
_entity.pdbx_description
1 polymer ?
#
loop_
_entity_poly.entity_id
_entity_poly.type
_entity_poly.pdbx_seq_one_letter_code
_entity_poly.pdbx_strand_id
1 'polypeptide(L)'
;MALIRPKPSPVLIGLGGVCGILTSMLVTGCVTPASLPALVAPIGASSVLVFALPASPLASPRAVIGGNMISAMVGVLVSLVVSNPMPAAGLAVGLAILVMSLTRTLHPPGGAAALTSVLMHPSSAGLGAAFLFPIVPVGLNSVLLVGVGVAFHHLTGHTYPHQTLPAPPQKTGVQREDILAALSKTDETFDIEVDDLERLLVLAESHAHQRQAHPPRPAAAAQ
;
A
#
# COMPACT_ATOMS: atom_id res chain seq x y z
N MET A 1 30.11 -3.63 -3.81
CA MET A 1 29.54 -3.11 -2.55
C MET A 1 28.19 -2.49 -2.90
N ALA A 2 27.12 -3.29 -2.87
CA ALA A 2 25.79 -2.77 -3.15
C ALA A 2 25.41 -1.83 -2.00
N LEU A 3 25.30 -0.53 -2.30
CA LEU A 3 24.84 0.49 -1.37
C LEU A 3 23.40 0.13 -0.95
N ILE A 4 23.26 -0.55 0.19
CA ILE A 4 21.99 -0.64 0.90
C ILE A 4 21.68 0.79 1.31
N ARG A 5 20.80 1.47 0.56
CA ARG A 5 20.37 2.81 0.94
C ARG A 5 19.68 2.71 2.31
N PRO A 6 20.04 3.58 3.27
CA PRO A 6 19.43 3.53 4.59
C PRO A 6 17.92 3.72 4.45
N LYS A 7 17.14 2.99 5.25
CA LYS A 7 15.69 3.20 5.34
C LYS A 7 15.42 4.69 5.62
N PRO A 8 14.38 5.30 5.02
CA PRO A 8 14.05 6.68 5.32
C PRO A 8 13.84 6.84 6.83
N SER A 9 14.35 7.93 7.40
CA SER A 9 14.19 8.15 8.84
C SER A 9 12.70 8.32 9.19
N PRO A 10 12.27 7.92 10.39
CA PRO A 10 10.86 8.07 10.81
C PRO A 10 10.35 9.52 10.68
N VAL A 11 11.22 10.50 10.89
CA VAL A 11 10.92 11.93 10.71
C VAL A 11 10.60 12.25 9.25
N LEU A 12 11.39 11.70 8.32
CA LEU A 12 11.19 11.91 6.89
C LEU A 12 9.85 11.30 6.45
N ILE A 13 9.55 10.07 6.89
CA ILE A 13 8.26 9.40 6.64
C ILE A 13 7.09 10.27 7.11
N GLY A 14 7.17 10.82 8.33
CA GLY A 14 6.16 11.72 8.88
C GLY A 14 5.97 13.00 8.06
N LEU A 15 7.07 13.63 7.63
CA LEU A 15 7.03 14.80 6.75
C LEU A 15 6.38 14.48 5.39
N GLY A 16 6.70 13.33 4.80
CA GLY A 16 6.05 12.85 3.58
C GLY A 16 4.54 12.73 3.76
N GLY A 17 4.10 12.11 4.87
CA GLY A 17 2.68 12.01 5.24
C GLY A 17 1.99 13.38 5.36
N VAL A 18 2.61 14.33 6.07
CA VAL A 18 2.11 15.70 6.20
C VAL A 18 1.98 16.38 4.84
N CYS A 19 3.03 16.34 4.02
CA CYS A 19 3.02 16.92 2.68
C CYS A 19 1.93 16.30 1.80
N GLY A 20 1.79 14.96 1.81
CA GLY A 20 0.78 14.24 1.06
C GLY A 20 -0.64 14.65 1.46
N ILE A 21 -0.94 14.63 2.77
CA ILE A 21 -2.27 14.96 3.28
C ILE A 21 -2.63 16.43 3.05
N LEU A 22 -1.70 17.37 3.32
CA LEU A 22 -1.95 18.79 3.09
C LEU A 22 -2.17 19.11 1.61
N THR A 23 -1.36 18.51 0.72
CA THR A 23 -1.52 18.72 -0.73
C THR A 23 -2.86 18.18 -1.21
N SER A 24 -3.20 16.94 -0.80
CA SER A 24 -4.50 16.32 -1.10
C SER A 24 -5.67 17.16 -0.59
N MET A 25 -5.61 17.63 0.65
CA MET A 25 -6.67 18.44 1.25
C MET A 25 -6.82 19.82 0.58
N LEU A 26 -5.71 20.48 0.25
CA LEU A 26 -5.74 21.79 -0.40
C LEU A 26 -6.31 21.71 -1.82
N VAL A 27 -5.83 20.76 -2.63
CA VAL A 27 -6.29 20.62 -4.03
C VAL A 27 -7.72 20.11 -4.07
N THR A 28 -8.03 19.05 -3.33
CA THR A 28 -9.37 18.47 -3.32
C THR A 28 -10.39 19.43 -2.69
N GLY A 29 -9.98 20.25 -1.72
CA GLY A 29 -10.82 21.30 -1.12
C GLY A 29 -11.24 22.41 -2.10
N CYS A 30 -10.48 22.68 -3.15
CA CYS A 30 -10.84 23.66 -4.18
C CYS A 30 -11.87 23.14 -5.20
N VAL A 31 -12.00 21.81 -5.34
CA VAL A 31 -12.84 21.18 -6.39
C VAL A 31 -14.01 20.39 -5.85
N THR A 32 -13.97 19.98 -4.58
CA THR A 32 -15.01 19.14 -3.99
C THR A 32 -16.26 19.98 -3.68
N PRO A 33 -17.46 19.53 -4.09
CA PRO A 33 -18.71 20.19 -3.69
C PRO A 33 -18.84 20.26 -2.16
N ALA A 34 -19.43 21.34 -1.64
CA ALA A 34 -19.62 21.52 -0.20
C ALA A 34 -20.43 20.41 0.50
N SER A 35 -21.19 19.61 -0.28
CA SER A 35 -21.95 18.46 0.21
C SER A 35 -21.09 17.21 0.46
N LEU A 36 -19.82 17.22 0.07
CA LEU A 36 -18.90 16.09 0.21
C LEU A 36 -17.64 16.51 0.98
N PRO A 37 -17.00 15.60 1.72
CA PRO A 37 -15.76 15.91 2.43
C PRO A 37 -14.61 16.08 1.44
N ALA A 38 -13.76 17.08 1.66
CA ALA A 38 -12.55 17.25 0.86
C ALA A 38 -11.51 16.13 1.06
N LEU A 39 -11.56 15.43 2.20
CA LEU A 39 -10.65 14.33 2.53
C LEU A 39 -11.40 13.27 3.35
N VAL A 40 -11.10 12.00 3.11
CA VAL A 40 -11.68 10.88 3.86
C VAL A 40 -10.61 10.12 4.64
N ALA A 41 -10.98 9.58 5.80
CA ALA A 41 -10.07 8.87 6.70
C ALA A 41 -9.21 7.76 6.02
N PRO A 42 -9.72 6.97 5.05
CA PRO A 42 -8.91 6.01 4.29
C PRO A 42 -7.64 6.58 3.64
N ILE A 43 -7.65 7.86 3.24
CA ILE A 43 -6.48 8.51 2.63
C ILE A 43 -5.37 8.69 3.68
N GLY A 44 -5.73 8.91 4.95
CA GLY A 44 -4.79 8.91 6.07
C GLY A 44 -4.10 7.56 6.26
N ALA A 45 -4.86 6.44 6.21
CA ALA A 45 -4.25 5.11 6.28
C ALA A 45 -3.43 4.77 5.03
N SER A 46 -3.87 5.25 3.85
CA SER A 46 -3.12 5.10 2.59
C SER A 46 -1.77 5.82 2.65
N SER A 47 -1.69 6.99 3.31
CA SER A 47 -0.44 7.75 3.42
C SER A 47 0.60 7.00 4.24
N VAL A 48 0.18 6.29 5.30
CA VAL A 48 1.08 5.42 6.07
C VAL A 48 1.72 4.36 5.17
N LEU A 49 0.94 3.69 4.33
CA LEU A 49 1.48 2.68 3.41
C LEU A 49 2.43 3.31 2.38
N VAL A 50 2.02 4.40 1.75
CA VAL A 50 2.80 5.07 0.69
C VAL A 50 4.15 5.56 1.22
N PHE A 51 4.21 6.16 2.41
CA PHE A 51 5.44 6.76 2.93
C PHE A 51 6.26 5.86 3.85
N ALA A 52 5.63 4.95 4.61
CA ALA A 52 6.34 4.08 5.54
C ALA A 52 6.70 2.72 4.95
N LEU A 53 5.91 2.22 3.98
CA LEU A 53 6.07 0.89 3.38
C LEU A 53 6.05 0.96 1.83
N PRO A 54 6.91 1.77 1.19
CA PRO A 54 6.87 1.99 -0.25
C PRO A 54 7.17 0.74 -1.10
N ALA A 55 7.80 -0.27 -0.50
CA ALA A 55 8.09 -1.57 -1.12
C ALA A 55 6.91 -2.55 -1.07
N SER A 56 5.87 -2.29 -0.26
CA SER A 56 4.73 -3.19 -0.14
C SER A 56 3.90 -3.18 -1.44
N PRO A 57 3.52 -4.34 -1.98
CA PRO A 57 2.55 -4.45 -3.07
C PRO A 57 1.23 -3.71 -2.78
N LEU A 58 0.82 -3.64 -1.51
CA LEU A 58 -0.38 -2.93 -1.05
C LEU A 58 -0.26 -1.40 -1.16
N ALA A 59 0.97 -0.87 -1.24
CA ALA A 59 1.26 0.55 -1.47
C ALA A 59 1.41 0.88 -2.96
N SER A 60 1.31 -0.10 -3.87
CA SER A 60 1.41 0.14 -5.31
C SER A 60 0.33 1.12 -5.80
N PRO A 61 0.62 1.97 -6.82
CA PRO A 61 -0.36 2.91 -7.35
C PRO A 61 -1.70 2.26 -7.75
N ARG A 62 -1.63 1.04 -8.31
CA ARG A 62 -2.80 0.27 -8.69
C ARG A 62 -3.64 -0.14 -7.48
N ALA A 63 -3.02 -0.58 -6.40
CA ALA A 63 -3.71 -0.90 -5.15
C ALA A 63 -4.29 0.37 -4.52
N VAL A 64 -3.51 1.43 -4.35
CA VAL A 64 -3.94 2.67 -3.69
C VAL A 64 -5.11 3.32 -4.43
N ILE A 65 -4.99 3.51 -5.75
CA ILE A 65 -6.03 4.20 -6.55
C ILE A 65 -7.20 3.25 -6.81
N GLY A 66 -6.91 2.07 -7.37
CA GLY A 66 -7.94 1.11 -7.76
C GLY A 66 -8.70 0.57 -6.56
N GLY A 67 -8.00 0.15 -5.50
CA GLY A 67 -8.61 -0.41 -4.30
C GLY A 67 -9.51 0.58 -3.57
N ASN A 68 -9.08 1.83 -3.39
CA ASN A 68 -9.91 2.85 -2.76
C ASN A 68 -11.14 3.21 -3.61
N MET A 69 -10.97 3.45 -4.91
CA MET A 69 -12.09 3.83 -5.80
C MET A 69 -13.12 2.70 -5.94
N ILE A 70 -12.67 1.46 -6.14
CA ILE A 70 -13.55 0.28 -6.21
C ILE A 70 -14.33 0.13 -4.90
N SER A 71 -13.63 0.21 -3.76
CA SER A 71 -14.28 0.01 -2.46
C SER A 71 -15.31 1.10 -2.16
N ALA A 72 -14.99 2.36 -2.43
CA ALA A 72 -15.93 3.46 -2.29
C ALA A 72 -17.15 3.30 -3.22
N MET A 73 -16.94 2.86 -4.47
CA MET A 73 -18.03 2.58 -5.40
C MET A 73 -18.93 1.45 -4.89
N VAL A 74 -18.34 0.35 -4.42
CA VAL A 74 -19.10 -0.78 -3.84
C VAL A 74 -19.94 -0.31 -2.65
N GLY A 75 -19.36 0.46 -1.72
CA GLY A 75 -20.12 0.92 -0.57
C GLY A 75 -21.23 1.93 -0.91
N VAL A 76 -21.02 2.81 -1.90
CA VAL A 76 -22.10 3.65 -2.46
C VAL A 76 -23.23 2.77 -3.00
N LEU A 77 -22.91 1.79 -3.86
CA LEU A 77 -23.92 0.90 -4.44
C LEU A 77 -24.69 0.11 -3.37
N VAL A 78 -23.99 -0.39 -2.35
CA VAL A 78 -24.64 -1.07 -1.21
C VAL A 78 -25.56 -0.12 -0.45
N SER A 79 -25.13 1.13 -0.21
CA SER A 79 -25.97 2.12 0.49
C SER A 79 -27.24 2.52 -0.27
N LEU A 80 -27.26 2.36 -1.60
CA LEU A 80 -28.44 2.62 -2.43
C LEU A 80 -29.48 1.49 -2.34
N VAL A 81 -29.05 0.27 -2.03
CA VAL A 81 -29.91 -0.93 -1.99
C VAL A 81 -30.31 -1.29 -0.56
N VAL A 82 -29.45 -1.04 0.42
CA VAL A 82 -29.65 -1.42 1.82
C VAL A 82 -29.83 -0.18 2.68
N SER A 83 -31.07 0.10 3.08
CA SER A 83 -31.41 1.31 3.87
C SER A 83 -30.84 1.32 5.28
N ASN A 84 -30.68 0.14 5.92
CA ASN A 84 -30.14 0.07 7.27
C ASN A 84 -28.60 0.10 7.24
N PRO A 85 -27.95 1.11 7.85
CA PRO A 85 -26.50 1.29 7.76
C PRO A 85 -25.70 0.15 8.43
N MET A 86 -26.26 -0.52 9.45
CA MET A 86 -25.55 -1.55 10.21
C MET A 86 -25.23 -2.79 9.35
N PRO A 87 -26.19 -3.48 8.71
CA PRO A 87 -25.88 -4.56 7.78
C PRO A 87 -25.22 -4.05 6.49
N ALA A 88 -25.56 -2.84 6.02
CA ALA A 88 -24.94 -2.25 4.84
C ALA A 88 -23.42 -2.08 5.00
N ALA A 89 -22.96 -1.67 6.18
CA ALA A 89 -21.55 -1.50 6.48
C ALA A 89 -20.77 -2.82 6.35
N GLY A 90 -21.25 -3.89 6.98
CA GLY A 90 -20.63 -5.21 6.89
C GLY A 90 -20.63 -5.76 5.46
N LEU A 91 -21.77 -5.62 4.76
CA LEU A 91 -21.90 -6.06 3.37
C LEU A 91 -20.96 -5.30 2.43
N ALA A 92 -20.88 -3.97 2.57
CA ALA A 92 -20.02 -3.13 1.75
C ALA A 92 -18.54 -3.48 1.93
N VAL A 93 -18.08 -3.65 3.16
CA VAL A 93 -16.68 -4.02 3.44
C VAL A 93 -16.37 -5.41 2.90
N GLY A 94 -17.24 -6.40 3.14
CA GLY A 94 -17.05 -7.76 2.64
C GLY A 94 -17.01 -7.84 1.12
N LEU A 95 -17.94 -7.17 0.44
CA LEU A 95 -17.95 -7.08 -1.02
C LEU A 95 -16.74 -6.31 -1.56
N ALA A 96 -16.32 -5.23 -0.90
CA ALA A 96 -15.13 -4.49 -1.32
C ALA A 96 -13.86 -5.36 -1.24
N ILE A 97 -13.67 -6.13 -0.17
CA ILE A 97 -12.56 -7.08 -0.05
C ILE A 97 -12.62 -8.10 -1.17
N LEU A 98 -13.79 -8.69 -1.43
CA LEU A 98 -13.99 -9.66 -2.52
C LEU A 98 -13.59 -9.05 -3.88
N VAL A 99 -14.15 -7.90 -4.23
CA VAL A 99 -13.89 -7.26 -5.53
C VAL A 99 -12.42 -6.88 -5.66
N MET A 100 -11.82 -6.27 -4.64
CA MET A 100 -10.39 -5.94 -4.63
C MET A 100 -9.49 -7.17 -4.83
N SER A 101 -9.87 -8.31 -4.23
CA SER A 101 -9.15 -9.57 -4.35
C SER A 101 -9.23 -10.10 -5.79
N LEU A 102 -10.42 -10.04 -6.39
CA LEU A 102 -10.65 -10.45 -7.78
C LEU A 102 -9.92 -9.54 -8.80
N THR A 103 -9.88 -8.23 -8.55
CA THR A 103 -9.22 -7.26 -9.44
C THR A 103 -7.71 -7.12 -9.21
N ARG A 104 -7.17 -7.83 -8.20
CA ARG A 104 -5.78 -7.70 -7.73
C ARG A 104 -5.42 -6.25 -7.41
N THR A 105 -6.30 -5.59 -6.67
CA THR A 105 -6.14 -4.21 -6.19
C THR A 105 -6.36 -4.13 -4.68
N LEU A 106 -5.96 -5.18 -3.95
CA LEU A 106 -6.13 -5.25 -2.51
C LEU A 106 -5.36 -4.10 -1.85
N HIS A 107 -6.11 -3.23 -1.19
CA HIS A 107 -5.60 -2.08 -0.47
C HIS A 107 -6.40 -1.96 0.83
N PRO A 108 -5.83 -2.32 2.00
CA PRO A 108 -6.58 -2.36 3.25
C PRO A 108 -7.35 -1.08 3.60
N PRO A 109 -6.83 0.14 3.33
CA PRO A 109 -7.61 1.37 3.49
C PRO A 109 -8.91 1.41 2.66
N GLY A 110 -8.99 0.66 1.56
CA GLY A 110 -10.20 0.48 0.75
C GLY A 110 -11.37 -0.07 1.56
N GLY A 111 -11.13 -0.99 2.50
CA GLY A 111 -12.21 -1.46 3.41
C GLY A 111 -12.82 -0.31 4.20
N ALA A 112 -11.99 0.61 4.71
CA ALA A 112 -12.48 1.82 5.36
C ALA A 112 -13.16 2.79 4.37
N ALA A 113 -12.77 2.81 3.09
CA ALA A 113 -13.45 3.62 2.06
C ALA A 113 -14.87 3.11 1.77
N ALA A 114 -15.05 1.79 1.67
CA ALA A 114 -16.38 1.19 1.57
C ALA A 114 -17.23 1.53 2.81
N LEU A 115 -16.68 1.34 4.01
CA LEU A 115 -17.38 1.69 5.26
C LEU A 115 -17.75 3.17 5.31
N THR A 116 -16.82 4.07 4.97
CA THR A 116 -17.06 5.52 4.97
C THR A 116 -18.19 5.90 4.03
N SER A 117 -18.25 5.31 2.83
CA SER A 117 -19.33 5.60 1.88
C SER A 117 -20.71 5.19 2.39
N VAL A 118 -20.81 4.11 3.18
CA VAL A 118 -22.07 3.71 3.81
C VAL A 118 -22.45 4.66 4.94
N LEU A 119 -21.51 4.95 5.84
CA LEU A 119 -21.78 5.76 7.04
C LEU A 119 -22.06 7.23 6.70
N MET A 120 -21.36 7.77 5.71
CA MET A 120 -21.56 9.14 5.24
C MET A 120 -22.82 9.27 4.37
N HIS A 121 -23.21 8.18 3.71
CA HIS A 121 -24.39 8.11 2.86
C HIS A 121 -24.49 9.29 1.86
N PRO A 122 -23.50 9.46 0.96
CA PRO A 122 -23.43 10.61 0.05
C PRO A 122 -24.63 10.70 -0.90
N SER A 123 -25.37 9.61 -1.09
CA SER A 123 -26.67 9.55 -1.78
C SER A 123 -27.76 10.42 -1.16
N SER A 124 -27.65 10.79 0.12
CA SER A 124 -28.56 11.74 0.75
C SER A 124 -28.54 13.12 0.10
N ALA A 125 -27.40 13.52 -0.48
CA ALA A 125 -27.25 14.76 -1.24
C ALA A 125 -27.60 14.60 -2.74
N GLY A 126 -28.12 13.43 -3.14
CA GLY A 126 -28.51 13.10 -4.51
C GLY A 126 -27.57 12.11 -5.20
N LEU A 127 -28.06 11.48 -6.28
CA LEU A 127 -27.31 10.48 -7.07
C LEU A 127 -26.00 11.05 -7.65
N GLY A 128 -26.00 12.34 -8.05
CA GLY A 128 -24.78 13.00 -8.52
C GLY A 128 -23.68 13.02 -7.45
N ALA A 129 -24.03 13.38 -6.20
CA ALA A 129 -23.09 13.35 -5.08
C ALA A 129 -22.64 11.93 -4.74
N ALA A 130 -23.54 10.94 -4.84
CA ALA A 130 -23.24 9.53 -4.62
C ALA A 130 -22.12 9.03 -5.55
N PHE A 131 -22.23 9.29 -6.85
CA PHE A 131 -21.22 8.84 -7.83
C PHE A 131 -20.00 9.75 -7.91
N LEU A 132 -20.11 11.01 -7.51
CA LEU A 132 -18.95 11.90 -7.36
C LEU A 132 -18.05 11.51 -6.18
N PHE A 133 -18.60 10.95 -5.11
CA PHE A 133 -17.84 10.60 -3.91
C PHE A 133 -16.65 9.63 -4.19
N PRO A 134 -16.82 8.49 -4.90
CA PRO A 134 -15.70 7.61 -5.26
C PRO A 134 -14.66 8.26 -6.19
N ILE A 135 -15.06 9.27 -6.96
CA ILE A 135 -14.20 9.89 -7.97
C ILE A 135 -13.38 11.04 -7.37
N VAL A 136 -14.04 11.95 -6.66
CA VAL A 136 -13.43 13.20 -6.19
C VAL A 136 -12.84 13.03 -4.79
N PRO A 137 -13.61 12.93 -3.68
CA PRO A 137 -13.04 12.70 -2.35
C PRO A 137 -12.13 11.47 -2.22
N VAL A 138 -12.37 10.41 -2.99
CA VAL A 138 -11.59 9.17 -2.90
C VAL A 138 -10.54 9.11 -4.00
N GLY A 139 -10.97 9.04 -5.26
CA GLY A 139 -10.07 8.88 -6.41
C GLY A 139 -9.04 10.00 -6.56
N LEU A 140 -9.46 11.27 -6.54
CA LEU A 140 -8.55 12.40 -6.69
C LEU A 140 -7.52 12.43 -5.54
N ASN A 141 -7.97 12.23 -4.30
CA ASN A 141 -7.06 12.18 -3.16
C ASN A 141 -6.07 11.01 -3.24
N SER A 142 -6.50 9.83 -3.73
CA SER A 142 -5.59 8.69 -3.96
C SER A 142 -4.56 9.00 -5.04
N VAL A 143 -4.96 9.64 -6.15
CA VAL A 143 -4.05 10.04 -7.23
C VAL A 143 -3.03 11.08 -6.75
N LEU A 144 -3.50 12.11 -6.04
CA LEU A 144 -2.63 13.15 -5.47
C LEU A 144 -1.65 12.56 -4.47
N LEU A 145 -2.12 11.68 -3.57
CA LEU A 145 -1.27 11.04 -2.58
C LEU A 145 -0.19 10.18 -3.23
N VAL A 146 -0.53 9.38 -4.25
CA VAL A 146 0.45 8.61 -5.03
C VAL A 146 1.43 9.54 -5.74
N GLY A 147 0.97 10.63 -6.36
CA GLY A 147 1.82 11.60 -7.03
C GLY A 147 2.84 12.26 -6.09
N VAL A 148 2.39 12.69 -4.90
CA VAL A 148 3.28 13.20 -3.86
C VAL A 148 4.22 12.11 -3.36
N GLY A 149 3.72 10.88 -3.20
CA GLY A 149 4.53 9.71 -2.85
C GLY A 149 5.68 9.49 -3.82
N VAL A 150 5.42 9.51 -5.13
CA VAL A 150 6.44 9.39 -6.18
C VAL A 150 7.46 10.53 -6.09
N ALA A 151 7.00 11.78 -6.02
CA ALA A 151 7.89 12.92 -5.91
C ALA A 151 8.78 12.86 -4.66
N PHE A 152 8.19 12.52 -3.51
CA PHE A 152 8.87 12.43 -2.23
C PHE A 152 9.95 11.34 -2.21
N HIS A 153 9.64 10.13 -2.66
CA HIS A 153 10.63 9.05 -2.68
C HIS A 153 11.75 9.34 -3.67
N HIS A 154 11.42 9.90 -4.85
CA HIS A 154 12.44 10.35 -5.80
C HIS A 154 13.39 11.39 -5.19
N LEU A 155 12.87 12.40 -4.48
CA LEU A 155 13.68 13.45 -3.83
C LEU A 155 14.52 12.92 -2.67
N THR A 156 14.03 11.90 -1.97
CA THR A 156 14.76 11.25 -0.86
C THR A 156 15.67 10.12 -1.32
N GLY A 157 15.75 9.88 -2.63
CA GLY A 157 16.62 8.86 -3.23
C GLY A 157 16.14 7.42 -3.02
N HIS A 158 14.84 7.21 -2.79
CA HIS A 158 14.19 5.91 -2.73
C HIS A 158 13.38 5.65 -4.01
N THR A 159 13.17 4.38 -4.34
CA THR A 159 12.38 3.98 -5.51
C THR A 159 10.92 3.78 -5.10
N TYR A 160 10.03 4.62 -5.60
CA TYR A 160 8.58 4.42 -5.52
C TYR A 160 7.94 4.89 -6.84
N PRO A 161 7.13 4.07 -7.52
CA PRO A 161 6.66 2.73 -7.12
C PRO A 161 7.79 1.70 -7.08
N HIS A 162 7.67 0.72 -6.18
CA HIS A 162 8.64 -0.37 -6.09
C HIS A 162 8.64 -1.19 -7.38
N GLN A 163 9.85 -1.53 -7.83
CA GLN A 163 10.08 -2.35 -9.01
C GLN A 163 10.82 -3.59 -8.54
N THR A 164 10.29 -4.77 -8.84
CA THR A 164 11.00 -6.01 -8.59
C THR A 164 12.29 -6.00 -9.42
N LEU A 165 13.43 -6.06 -8.74
CA LEU A 165 14.72 -6.13 -9.39
C LEU A 165 15.08 -7.61 -9.52
N PRO A 166 15.44 -8.09 -10.74
CA PRO A 166 15.80 -9.48 -10.91
C PRO A 166 16.95 -9.85 -9.98
N ALA A 167 16.90 -11.07 -9.45
CA ALA A 167 17.95 -11.61 -8.62
C ALA A 167 19.30 -11.54 -9.36
N PRO A 168 20.41 -11.20 -8.67
CA PRO A 168 21.73 -11.26 -9.29
C PRO A 168 21.99 -12.68 -9.82
N PRO A 169 22.68 -12.84 -10.97
CA PRO A 169 23.01 -14.15 -11.51
C PRO A 169 24.06 -14.82 -10.62
N GLN A 170 23.60 -15.46 -9.55
CA GLN A 170 24.40 -16.22 -8.62
C GLN A 170 23.75 -17.60 -8.48
N LYS A 171 24.55 -18.66 -8.60
CA LYS A 171 24.08 -20.03 -8.35
C LYS A 171 23.88 -20.17 -6.84
N THR A 172 22.68 -19.87 -6.37
CA THR A 172 22.25 -20.18 -5.00
C THR A 172 21.97 -21.68 -4.86
N GLY A 173 21.99 -22.17 -3.63
CA GLY A 173 21.58 -23.55 -3.34
C GLY A 173 20.08 -23.75 -3.48
N VAL A 174 19.30 -22.69 -3.25
CA VAL A 174 17.84 -22.68 -3.31
C VAL A 174 17.37 -22.10 -4.64
N GLN A 175 16.46 -22.81 -5.31
CA GLN A 175 15.84 -22.37 -6.56
C GLN A 175 14.45 -21.78 -6.34
N ARG A 176 13.91 -21.10 -7.34
CA ARG A 176 12.58 -20.47 -7.28
C ARG A 176 11.48 -21.50 -7.00
N GLU A 177 11.60 -22.71 -7.54
CA GLU A 177 10.68 -23.82 -7.31
C GLU A 177 10.65 -24.23 -5.83
N ASP A 178 11.80 -24.21 -5.15
CA ASP A 178 11.90 -24.51 -3.73
C ASP A 178 11.20 -23.44 -2.88
N ILE A 179 11.32 -22.16 -3.28
CA ILE A 179 10.63 -21.03 -2.64
C ILE A 179 9.12 -21.18 -2.80
N LEU A 180 8.64 -21.46 -4.02
CA LEU A 180 7.21 -21.66 -4.29
C LEU A 180 6.66 -22.88 -3.53
N ALA A 181 7.43 -23.97 -3.46
CA ALA A 181 7.06 -25.15 -2.68
C ALA A 181 6.98 -24.82 -1.17
N ALA A 182 7.92 -24.05 -0.63
CA ALA A 182 7.89 -23.61 0.76
C ALA A 182 6.68 -22.70 1.06
N LEU A 183 6.38 -21.74 0.17
CA LEU A 183 5.19 -20.90 0.28
C LEU A 183 3.91 -21.74 0.22
N SER A 184 3.84 -22.76 -0.65
CA SER A 184 2.67 -23.65 -0.74
C SER A 184 2.43 -24.53 0.50
N LYS A 185 3.47 -24.75 1.31
CA LYS A 185 3.39 -25.49 2.58
C LYS A 185 3.09 -24.59 3.78
N THR A 186 3.08 -23.28 3.59
CA THR A 186 2.80 -22.32 4.65
C THR A 186 1.35 -21.87 4.50
N ASP A 187 0.52 -22.06 5.52
CA ASP A 187 -0.89 -21.63 5.50
C ASP A 187 -1.06 -20.10 5.69
N GLU A 188 0.02 -19.32 5.56
CA GLU A 188 0.06 -17.88 5.75
C GLU A 188 0.28 -17.13 4.43
N THR A 189 -0.32 -15.95 4.33
CA THR A 189 -0.09 -15.04 3.20
C THR A 189 1.00 -14.04 3.58
N PHE A 190 2.09 -14.02 2.82
CA PHE A 190 3.16 -13.03 2.99
C PHE A 190 2.93 -11.82 2.06
N ASP A 191 3.07 -10.61 2.60
CA ASP A 191 3.07 -9.37 1.82
C ASP A 191 4.47 -9.11 1.22
N ILE A 192 4.96 -10.05 0.42
CA ILE A 192 6.25 -9.94 -0.29
C ILE A 192 6.14 -10.58 -1.67
N GLU A 193 6.65 -9.90 -2.69
CA GLU A 193 6.77 -10.48 -4.03
C GLU A 193 7.79 -11.62 -4.04
N VAL A 194 7.52 -12.67 -4.81
CA VAL A 194 8.40 -13.86 -4.88
C VAL A 194 9.80 -13.47 -5.35
N ASP A 195 9.91 -12.55 -6.30
CA ASP A 195 11.19 -12.10 -6.85
C ASP A 195 12.02 -11.32 -5.80
N ASP A 196 11.37 -10.58 -4.91
CA ASP A 196 12.04 -9.90 -3.79
C ASP A 196 12.50 -10.90 -2.73
N LEU A 197 11.70 -11.93 -2.46
CA LEU A 197 12.07 -13.01 -1.55
C LEU A 197 13.29 -13.79 -2.07
N GLU A 198 13.30 -14.11 -3.37
CA GLU A 198 14.44 -14.73 -4.05
C GLU A 198 15.70 -13.85 -3.94
N ARG A 199 15.57 -12.54 -4.22
CA ARG A 199 16.68 -11.60 -4.09
C ARG A 199 17.22 -11.51 -2.65
N LEU A 200 16.34 -11.48 -1.66
CA LEU A 200 16.75 -11.48 -0.24
C LEU A 200 17.49 -12.76 0.13
N LEU A 201 17.08 -13.91 -0.41
CA LEU A 201 17.74 -15.18 -0.18
C LEU A 201 19.14 -15.22 -0.79
N VAL A 202 19.29 -14.76 -2.03
CA VAL A 202 20.61 -14.62 -2.71
C VAL A 202 21.54 -13.74 -1.89
N LEU A 203 21.03 -12.59 -1.40
CA LEU A 203 21.82 -11.69 -0.56
C LEU A 203 22.21 -12.34 0.78
N ALA A 204 21.28 -13.05 1.43
CA ALA A 204 21.55 -13.76 2.68
C ALA A 204 22.61 -14.84 2.51
N GLU A 205 22.54 -15.65 1.45
CA GLU A 205 23.55 -16.65 1.12
C GLU A 205 24.92 -16.02 0.86
N SER A 206 24.96 -14.88 0.14
CA SER A 206 26.21 -14.18 -0.12
C SER A 206 26.91 -13.73 1.18
N HIS A 207 26.14 -13.23 2.16
CA HIS A 207 26.65 -12.87 3.47
C HIS A 207 27.08 -14.09 4.30
N ALA A 208 26.35 -15.20 4.21
CA ALA A 208 26.72 -16.44 4.90
C ALA A 208 28.08 -16.96 4.41
N HIS A 209 28.30 -16.99 3.09
CA HIS A 209 29.59 -17.38 2.50
C HIS A 209 30.72 -16.44 2.91
N GLN A 210 30.49 -15.11 2.93
CA GLN A 210 31.50 -14.14 3.39
C GLN A 210 31.93 -14.38 4.84
N ARG A 211 30.99 -14.70 5.74
CA ARG A 211 31.32 -15.02 7.14
C ARG A 211 32.16 -16.29 7.26
N GLN A 212 31.88 -17.31 6.44
CA GLN A 212 32.66 -18.55 6.44
C GLN A 212 34.07 -18.36 5.87
N ALA A 213 34.22 -17.50 4.85
CA ALA A 213 35.51 -17.17 4.25
C ALA A 213 36.39 -16.23 5.10
N HIS A 214 35.79 -15.50 6.06
CA HIS A 214 36.49 -14.63 7.01
C HIS A 214 35.98 -14.90 8.43
N PRO A 215 36.41 -16.02 9.07
CA PRO A 215 36.04 -16.30 10.44
C PRO A 215 36.55 -15.18 11.36
N PRO A 216 35.76 -14.73 12.34
CA PRO A 216 36.21 -13.72 13.30
C PRO A 216 37.49 -14.19 13.98
N ARG A 217 38.53 -13.34 14.01
CA ARG A 217 39.78 -13.64 14.73
C ARG A 217 39.40 -13.97 16.18
N PRO A 218 39.94 -15.06 16.76
CA PRO A 218 39.72 -15.35 18.17
C PRO A 218 40.12 -14.11 18.98
N ALA A 219 39.22 -13.66 19.85
CA ALA A 219 39.51 -12.59 20.79
C ALA A 219 40.79 -12.99 21.52
N ALA A 220 41.85 -12.19 21.39
CA ALA A 220 43.10 -12.45 22.08
C ALA A 220 42.77 -12.65 23.55
N ALA A 221 43.02 -13.86 24.06
CA ALA A 221 42.90 -14.16 25.47
C ALA A 221 43.75 -13.13 26.21
N ALA A 222 43.09 -12.20 26.88
CA ALA A 222 43.74 -11.28 27.79
C ALA A 222 44.34 -12.13 28.91
N GLN A 223 45.66 -12.27 28.87
CA GLN A 223 46.47 -12.77 29.97
C GLN A 223 46.61 -11.67 31.03
#